data_AF-A0A2E5YJI7-F1
#
_entry.id   AF-A0A2E5YJI7-F1
#
_cell.length_a   1.000
_cell.length_b   1.000
_cell.length_c   1.000
_cell.angle_alpha   90.00
_cell.angle_beta   90.00
_cell.angle_gamma   90.00
#
_symmetry.space_group_name_H-M   'P 1'
#
loop_
_entity.id
_entity.type
_entity.pdbx_description
1 polymer ?
#
loop_
_entity_poly.entity_id
_entity_poly.type
_entity_poly.pdbx_seq_one_letter_code
_entity_poly.pdbx_strand_id
1 'polypeptide(L)'
;MKDDPYSIDPAQRTTILAHYYRAMVGRADIWRTRLDATTNWAIGATAAIISFTLGNDQVPHYVVFIAPLMTCSFLLLEARRLTFYHLWQQRVLLLEEGLMRPALSAAAEGSFDLSASLEGHLGRTIPTTPLAKAVARRL
;
A
#
# COMPACT_ATOMS: atom_id res chain seq x y z
N MET A 1 -30.93 -4.23 -33.92
CA MET A 1 -29.85 -4.36 -32.91
C MET A 1 -29.40 -2.94 -32.62
N LYS A 2 -29.74 -2.40 -31.45
CA LYS A 2 -29.49 -1.00 -31.10
C LYS A 2 -28.06 -0.93 -30.59
N ASP A 3 -27.19 -0.18 -31.26
CA ASP A 3 -25.82 0.04 -30.82
C ASP A 3 -25.87 0.68 -29.43
N ASP A 4 -25.47 -0.08 -28.41
CA ASP A 4 -25.39 0.42 -27.05
C ASP A 4 -24.24 1.43 -27.02
N PRO A 5 -24.48 2.73 -26.73
CA PRO A 5 -23.44 3.76 -26.79
C PRO A 5 -22.26 3.52 -25.84
N TYR A 6 -22.35 2.50 -24.97
CA TYR A 6 -21.31 2.06 -24.05
C TYR A 6 -20.61 0.76 -24.46
N SER A 7 -20.89 0.19 -25.64
CA SER A 7 -20.17 -0.99 -26.11
C SER A 7 -18.71 -0.65 -26.40
N ILE A 8 -17.80 -1.11 -25.53
CA ILE A 8 -16.35 -0.92 -25.71
C ILE A 8 -15.81 -2.04 -26.58
N ASP A 9 -15.15 -1.68 -27.68
CA ASP A 9 -14.44 -2.64 -28.54
C ASP A 9 -13.37 -3.42 -27.75
N PRO A 10 -13.16 -4.73 -27.99
CA PRO A 10 -12.18 -5.52 -27.25
C PRO A 10 -10.76 -4.94 -27.25
N ALA A 11 -10.30 -4.29 -28.32
CA ALA A 11 -9.00 -3.64 -28.35
C ALA A 11 -8.98 -2.42 -27.42
N GLN A 12 -10.00 -1.55 -27.51
CA GLN A 12 -10.15 -0.39 -26.63
C GLN A 12 -10.24 -0.81 -25.16
N ARG A 13 -10.95 -1.89 -24.84
CA ARG A 13 -11.04 -2.46 -23.49
C ARG A 13 -9.66 -2.86 -22.96
N THR A 14 -8.87 -3.53 -23.79
CA THR A 14 -7.51 -3.95 -23.44
C THR A 14 -6.60 -2.75 -23.16
N THR A 15 -6.69 -1.71 -24.00
CA THR A 15 -5.97 -0.44 -23.79
C THR A 15 -6.37 0.24 -22.48
N ILE A 16 -7.66 0.34 -22.16
CA ILE A 16 -8.16 0.90 -20.90
C ILE A 16 -7.61 0.13 -19.70
N LEU A 17 -7.65 -1.21 -19.74
CA LEU A 17 -7.13 -2.07 -18.68
C LEU A 17 -5.62 -1.93 -18.52
N ALA A 18 -4.85 -1.83 -19.60
CA ALA A 18 -3.40 -1.63 -19.54
C ALA A 18 -3.03 -0.28 -18.91
N HIS A 19 -3.70 0.82 -19.29
CA HIS A 19 -3.49 2.13 -18.67
C HIS A 19 -3.92 2.14 -17.19
N TYR A 20 -5.04 1.51 -16.87
CA TYR A 20 -5.51 1.37 -15.50
C TYR A 20 -4.51 0.59 -14.63
N TYR A 21 -3.99 -0.52 -15.15
CA TYR A 21 -2.93 -1.31 -14.51
C TYR A 21 -1.69 -0.46 -14.23
N ARG A 22 -1.19 0.28 -15.22
CA ARG A 22 -0.04 1.19 -15.03
C ARG A 22 -0.32 2.25 -13.95
N ALA A 23 -1.52 2.84 -13.94
CA ALA A 23 -1.91 3.80 -12.92
C ALA A 23 -2.02 3.18 -11.53
N MET A 24 -2.47 1.93 -11.42
CA MET A 24 -2.55 1.17 -10.18
C MET A 24 -1.17 0.84 -9.60
N VAL A 25 -0.24 0.38 -10.45
CA VAL A 25 1.16 0.15 -10.07
C VAL A 25 1.80 1.46 -9.58
N GLY A 26 1.61 2.57 -10.32
CA GLY A 26 2.11 3.88 -9.89
C GLY A 26 1.54 4.36 -8.56
N ARG A 27 0.25 4.12 -8.29
CA ARG A 27 -0.33 4.38 -6.96
C ARG A 27 0.32 3.51 -5.89
N ALA A 28 0.48 2.21 -6.12
CA ALA A 28 1.11 1.30 -5.16
C ALA A 28 2.55 1.74 -4.81
N ASP A 29 3.32 2.19 -5.80
CA ASP A 29 4.68 2.72 -5.61
C ASP A 29 4.70 4.00 -4.76
N ILE A 30 3.81 4.96 -5.04
CA ILE A 30 3.67 6.18 -4.21
C ILE A 30 3.37 5.82 -2.74
N TRP A 31 2.51 4.82 -2.51
CA TRP A 31 2.19 4.37 -1.15
C TRP A 31 3.36 3.63 -0.48
N ARG A 32 4.18 2.91 -1.26
CA ARG A 32 5.43 2.30 -0.79
C ARG A 32 6.42 3.37 -0.33
N THR A 33 6.71 4.38 -1.14
CA THR A 33 7.67 5.45 -0.76
C THR A 33 7.24 6.21 0.50
N ARG A 34 5.92 6.38 0.69
CA ARG A 34 5.36 7.05 1.88
C ARG A 34 5.50 6.23 3.17
N LEU A 35 5.77 4.93 3.07
CA LEU A 35 5.99 4.03 4.20
C LEU A 35 7.39 4.23 4.79
N ASP A 36 8.41 4.35 3.94
CA ASP A 36 9.81 4.48 4.37
C ASP A 36 10.08 5.80 5.10
N ALA A 37 9.33 6.86 4.77
CA ALA A 37 9.48 8.17 5.38
C ALA A 37 9.27 8.16 6.91
N THR A 38 8.30 7.40 7.44
CA THR A 38 8.02 7.39 8.89
C THR A 38 9.10 6.67 9.68
N THR A 39 9.69 5.62 9.12
CA THR A 39 10.83 4.93 9.74
C THR A 39 12.06 5.83 9.78
N ASN A 40 12.34 6.55 8.68
CA ASN A 40 13.45 7.49 8.63
C ASN A 40 13.31 8.61 9.66
N TRP A 41 12.11 9.18 9.83
CA TRP A 41 11.83 10.16 10.89
C TRP A 41 11.95 9.56 12.30
N ALA A 42 11.54 8.31 12.50
CA ALA A 42 11.70 7.64 13.79
C ALA A 42 13.18 7.47 14.17
N ILE A 43 14.02 7.05 13.22
CA ILE A 43 15.47 6.91 13.40
C ILE A 43 16.09 8.28 13.72
N GLY A 44 15.77 9.31 12.92
CA GLY A 44 16.29 10.66 13.11
C GLY A 44 15.89 11.27 14.45
N ALA A 45 14.62 11.15 14.85
CA ALA A 45 14.13 11.63 16.13
C ALA A 45 14.78 10.90 17.31
N THR A 46 14.94 9.58 17.22
CA THR A 46 15.60 8.77 18.25
C THR A 46 17.06 9.18 18.41
N ALA A 47 17.80 9.31 17.31
CA ALA A 47 19.20 9.75 17.31
C ALA A 47 19.36 11.16 17.90
N ALA A 48 18.43 12.07 17.58
CA ALA A 48 18.42 13.42 18.12
C ALA A 48 18.20 13.44 19.64
N ILE A 49 17.22 12.68 20.14
CA ILE A 49 16.92 12.60 21.59
C ILE A 49 18.10 11.99 22.35
N ILE A 50 18.69 10.90 21.84
CA ILE A 50 19.86 10.27 22.48
C ILE A 50 21.04 11.24 22.53
N SER A 51 21.36 11.88 21.40
CA SER A 51 22.45 12.86 21.32
C SER A 51 22.24 14.03 22.29
N PHE A 52 21.02 14.56 22.35
CA PHE A 52 20.68 15.66 23.25
C PHE A 52 20.78 15.26 24.73
N THR A 53 20.30 14.06 25.07
CA THR A 53 20.26 13.59 26.47
C THR A 53 21.63 13.18 26.99
N LEU A 54 22.49 12.62 26.14
CA LEU A 54 23.85 12.23 26.51
C LEU A 54 24.87 13.38 26.39
N GLY A 55 24.55 14.41 25.60
CA GLY A 55 25.44 15.55 25.36
C GLY A 55 25.39 16.65 26.43
N ASN A 56 24.50 16.56 27.42
CA ASN A 56 24.34 17.56 28.46
C ASN A 56 24.02 16.90 29.81
N ASP A 57 24.91 17.10 30.79
CA ASP A 57 24.79 16.55 32.14
C ASP A 57 23.68 17.20 32.98
N GLN A 58 23.20 18.38 32.59
CA GLN A 58 22.07 19.06 33.22
C GLN A 58 20.72 18.52 32.75
N VAL A 59 20.69 17.72 31.67
CA VAL A 59 19.44 17.14 31.16
C VAL A 59 19.07 15.91 31.99
N PRO A 60 17.85 15.85 32.55
CA PRO A 60 17.43 14.69 33.31
C PRO A 60 17.41 13.42 32.46
N HIS A 61 18.03 12.34 32.94
CA HIS A 61 18.15 11.09 32.18
C HIS A 61 16.82 10.44 31.79
N TYR A 62 15.72 10.75 32.48
CA TYR A 62 14.38 10.26 32.11
C TYR A 62 13.90 10.78 30.74
N VAL A 63 14.52 11.83 30.19
CA VAL A 63 14.23 12.33 28.83
C VAL A 63 14.50 11.26 27.76
N VAL A 64 15.37 10.28 28.02
CA VAL A 64 15.58 9.13 27.12
C VAL A 64 14.28 8.37 26.86
N PHE A 65 13.34 8.31 27.81
CA PHE A 65 12.06 7.61 27.62
C PHE A 65 11.16 8.25 26.55
N ILE A 66 11.44 9.49 26.12
CA ILE A 66 10.73 10.14 25.02
C ILE A 66 11.05 9.45 23.67
N ALA A 67 12.27 8.91 23.51
CA ALA A 67 12.68 8.25 22.27
C ALA A 67 11.84 6.99 21.91
N PRO A 68 11.64 6.00 22.81
CA PRO A 68 10.76 4.88 22.53
C PRO A 68 9.29 5.30 22.39
N LEU A 69 8.83 6.35 23.11
CA LEU A 69 7.47 6.89 22.94
C LEU A 69 7.26 7.48 21.54
N MET A 70 8.20 8.29 21.04
CA MET A 70 8.17 8.80 19.67
C MET A 70 8.24 7.67 18.65
N THR A 71 9.12 6.68 18.86
CA THR A 71 9.21 5.51 17.98
C THR A 71 7.88 4.75 17.92
N CYS A 72 7.22 4.53 19.06
CA CYS A 72 5.90 3.91 19.10
C CYS A 72 4.85 4.72 18.32
N SER A 73 4.88 6.06 18.44
CA SER A 73 3.97 6.92 17.68
C SER A 73 4.16 6.81 16.16
N PHE A 74 5.42 6.77 15.70
CA PHE A 74 5.73 6.56 14.27
C PHE A 74 5.34 5.17 13.81
N LEU A 75 5.52 4.14 14.65
CA LEU A 75 5.11 2.77 14.35
C LEU A 75 3.59 2.67 14.15
N LEU A 76 2.79 3.36 14.98
CA LEU A 76 1.33 3.42 14.81
C LEU A 76 0.92 4.13 13.50
N LEU A 77 1.57 5.24 13.18
CA LEU A 77 1.35 5.95 11.92
C LEU A 77 1.69 5.07 10.71
N GLU A 78 2.77 4.30 10.81
CA GLU A 78 3.20 3.41 9.76
C GLU A 78 2.29 2.20 9.61
N ALA A 79 1.82 1.59 10.70
CA ALA A 79 0.85 0.50 10.65
C ALA A 79 -0.47 0.92 9.96
N ARG A 80 -0.92 2.16 10.22
CA ARG A 80 -2.04 2.74 9.49
C ARG A 80 -1.75 2.84 7.99
N ARG A 81 -0.57 3.35 7.61
CA ARG A 81 -0.15 3.47 6.20
C ARG A 81 0.02 2.12 5.51
N LEU A 82 0.56 1.12 6.21
CA LEU A 82 0.74 -0.25 5.71
C LEU A 82 -0.60 -0.87 5.29
N THR A 83 -1.67 -0.54 6.03
CA THR A 83 -3.03 -0.99 5.69
C THR A 83 -3.49 -0.45 4.33
N PHE A 84 -3.18 0.82 4.02
CA PHE A 84 -3.45 1.38 2.69
C PHE A 84 -2.54 0.78 1.62
N TYR A 85 -1.25 0.59 1.91
CA TYR A 85 -0.32 -0.06 0.98
C TYR A 85 -0.81 -1.46 0.58
N HIS A 86 -1.22 -2.29 1.55
CA HIS A 86 -1.77 -3.61 1.27
C HIS A 86 -3.04 -3.56 0.41
N LEU A 87 -3.92 -2.58 0.64
CA LEU A 87 -5.11 -2.39 -0.22
C LEU A 87 -4.72 -2.15 -1.68
N TRP A 88 -3.72 -1.30 -1.93
CA TRP A 88 -3.24 -1.02 -3.29
C TRP A 88 -2.51 -2.20 -3.91
N GLN A 89 -1.64 -2.86 -3.13
CA GLN A 89 -0.91 -4.06 -3.57
C GLN A 89 -1.88 -5.18 -3.96
N GLN A 90 -2.92 -5.45 -3.15
CA GLN A 90 -3.93 -6.47 -3.45
C GLN A 90 -4.64 -6.21 -4.78
N ARG A 91 -4.98 -4.95 -5.07
CA ARG A 91 -5.63 -4.60 -6.33
C ARG A 91 -4.70 -4.75 -7.54
N VAL A 92 -3.41 -4.50 -7.37
CA VAL A 92 -2.40 -4.78 -8.41
C VAL A 92 -2.32 -6.28 -8.65
N LEU A 93 -2.24 -7.09 -7.59
CA LEU A 93 -2.20 -8.55 -7.70
C LEU A 93 -3.44 -9.13 -8.41
N LEU A 94 -4.64 -8.59 -8.13
CA LEU A 94 -5.87 -8.99 -8.84
C LEU A 94 -5.79 -8.69 -10.35
N LEU A 95 -5.21 -7.55 -10.73
CA LEU A 95 -4.98 -7.23 -12.14
C LEU A 95 -3.89 -8.10 -12.76
N GLU A 96 -2.82 -8.41 -12.04
CA GLU A 96 -1.79 -9.34 -12.52
C GLU A 96 -2.36 -10.73 -12.76
N GLU A 97 -3.21 -11.22 -11.85
CA GLU A 97 -3.85 -12.52 -11.97
C GLU A 97 -4.88 -12.59 -13.11
N GLY A 98 -5.65 -11.52 -13.34
CA GLY A 98 -6.65 -11.50 -14.41
C GLY A 98 -6.16 -11.01 -15.78
N LEU A 99 -5.09 -10.24 -15.85
CA LEU A 99 -4.59 -9.65 -17.09
C LEU A 99 -3.24 -10.25 -17.51
N MET A 100 -2.26 -10.29 -16.60
CA MET A 100 -0.88 -10.68 -16.93
C MET A 100 -0.72 -12.20 -17.00
N ARG A 101 -1.29 -12.93 -16.03
CA ARG A 101 -1.18 -14.39 -16.00
C ARG A 101 -1.77 -15.03 -17.25
N PRO A 102 -3.00 -14.72 -17.71
CA PRO A 102 -3.54 -15.27 -18.96
C PRO A 102 -2.75 -14.83 -20.20
N ALA A 103 -2.21 -13.61 -20.22
CA ALA A 103 -1.40 -13.13 -21.34
C ALA A 103 -0.05 -13.87 -21.46
N LEU A 104 0.50 -14.36 -20.35
CA LEU A 104 1.80 -15.03 -20.32
C LEU A 104 1.71 -16.56 -20.39
N SER A 105 0.62 -17.16 -19.91
CA SER A 105 0.43 -18.62 -19.97
C SER A 105 -0.49 -19.00 -21.14
N ALA A 106 0.06 -19.69 -22.14
CA ALA A 106 -0.70 -20.24 -23.28
C ALA A 106 -1.82 -21.24 -22.88
N ALA A 107 -1.83 -21.71 -21.63
CA ALA A 107 -2.73 -22.71 -21.07
C ALA A 107 -3.43 -22.25 -19.77
N ALA A 108 -3.72 -20.94 -19.61
CA ALA A 108 -4.55 -20.48 -18.49
C ALA A 108 -6.00 -20.99 -18.65
N GLU A 109 -6.21 -22.27 -18.39
CA GLU A 109 -7.50 -22.89 -18.10
C GLU A 109 -7.93 -22.46 -16.70
N GLY A 110 -8.33 -21.21 -16.61
CA GLY A 110 -8.81 -20.62 -15.38
C GLY A 110 -9.37 -19.26 -15.75
N SER A 111 -10.67 -19.22 -16.04
CA SER A 111 -11.40 -17.98 -16.25
C SER A 111 -11.49 -17.24 -14.91
N PHE A 112 -10.38 -16.66 -14.45
CA PHE A 112 -10.46 -15.67 -13.40
C PHE A 112 -11.37 -14.56 -13.93
N ASP A 113 -12.56 -14.46 -13.36
CA ASP A 113 -13.51 -13.42 -13.75
C ASP A 113 -13.04 -12.09 -13.19
N LEU A 114 -12.15 -11.45 -13.96
CA LEU A 114 -11.60 -10.16 -13.63
C LEU A 114 -12.72 -9.12 -13.49
N SER A 115 -13.78 -9.18 -14.29
CA SER A 115 -14.88 -8.22 -14.23
C SER A 115 -15.60 -8.31 -12.89
N ALA A 116 -16.04 -9.50 -12.51
CA ALA A 116 -16.73 -9.71 -11.23
C ALA A 116 -15.84 -9.37 -10.03
N SER A 117 -14.55 -9.72 -10.08
CA SER A 117 -13.62 -9.37 -8.99
C SER A 117 -13.39 -7.86 -8.87
N LEU A 118 -13.27 -7.14 -9.99
CA LEU A 118 -13.06 -5.70 -9.99
C LEU A 118 -14.30 -4.94 -9.55
N GLU A 119 -15.50 -5.35 -9.95
CA GLU A 119 -16.76 -4.70 -9.55
C GLU A 119 -16.89 -4.56 -8.03
N GLY A 120 -16.51 -5.59 -7.28
CA GLY A 120 -16.51 -5.55 -5.81
C GLY A 120 -15.46 -4.59 -5.21
N HIS A 121 -14.40 -4.27 -5.95
CA HIS A 121 -13.28 -3.44 -5.51
C HIS A 121 -13.29 -2.00 -6.07
N LEU A 122 -14.01 -1.76 -7.16
CA LEU A 122 -14.18 -0.44 -7.75
C LEU A 122 -14.99 0.46 -6.80
N GLY A 123 -14.57 1.71 -6.65
CA GLY A 123 -15.24 2.69 -5.80
C GLY A 123 -15.04 2.53 -4.27
N ARG A 124 -14.50 1.41 -3.77
CA ARG A 124 -14.33 1.18 -2.32
C ARG A 124 -12.89 1.36 -1.84
N THR A 125 -12.52 2.53 -1.31
CA THR A 125 -11.17 2.82 -0.80
C THR A 125 -10.96 2.45 0.68
N ILE A 126 -11.88 1.69 1.27
CA ILE A 126 -11.84 1.35 2.69
C ILE A 126 -10.79 0.24 2.90
N PRO A 127 -9.77 0.46 3.75
CA PRO A 127 -8.79 -0.58 4.05
C PRO A 127 -9.45 -1.74 4.80
N THR A 128 -9.28 -2.96 4.32
CA THR A 128 -9.91 -4.17 4.89
C THR A 128 -9.02 -4.88 5.91
N THR A 129 -7.73 -4.55 5.97
CA THR A 129 -6.81 -5.17 6.93
C THR A 129 -6.97 -4.50 8.29
N PRO A 130 -7.19 -5.24 9.39
CA PRO A 130 -7.28 -4.62 10.71
C PRO A 130 -5.90 -4.09 11.14
N LEU A 131 -5.88 -2.92 11.79
CA LEU A 131 -4.66 -2.25 12.26
C LEU A 131 -3.78 -3.18 13.11
N ALA A 132 -4.38 -3.98 13.99
CA ALA A 132 -3.67 -4.94 14.83
C ALA A 132 -2.89 -5.98 14.01
N LYS A 133 -3.45 -6.46 12.90
CA LYS A 133 -2.78 -7.40 11.99
C LYS A 133 -1.68 -6.70 11.18
N ALA A 134 -1.84 -5.41 10.89
CA ALA A 134 -0.79 -4.61 10.25
C ALA A 134 0.40 -4.37 11.19
N VAL A 135 0.15 -4.07 12.47
CA VAL A 135 1.19 -3.95 13.51
C VAL A 135 1.91 -5.29 13.72
N ALA A 136 1.17 -6.39 13.89
CA ALA A 136 1.73 -7.72 14.14
C ALA A 136 2.55 -8.29 12.98
N ARG A 137 2.37 -7.79 11.75
CA ARG A 137 3.20 -8.19 10.61
C ARG A 137 4.57 -7.51 10.58
N ARG A 138 4.77 -6.49 11.42
CA ARG A 138 5.94 -5.63 11.39
C ARG A 138 6.84 -5.82 12.62
N LEU A 139 6.26 -6.25 13.75
CA LEU A 139 7.01 -6.76 14.91
C LEU A 139 7.52 -8.17 14.62
#